data_AF-A0A2K3LUU6-F1
#
_entry.id   AF-A0A2K3LUU6-F1
#
_cell.length_a   1.000
_cell.length_b   1.000
_cell.length_c   1.000
_cell.angle_alpha   90.00
_cell.angle_beta   90.00
_cell.angle_gamma   90.00
#
_symmetry.space_group_name_H-M   'P 1'
#
loop_
_entity.id
_entity.type
_entity.pdbx_description
1 polymer ?
#
loop_
_entity_poly.entity_id
_entity_poly.type
_entity_poly.pdbx_seq_one_letter_code
_entity_poly.pdbx_strand_id
1 'polypeptide(L)'
;VTCSLCSETMVRDILDIHKGENCPQRIVTCEFCEFPLPAIDLAEHQEVCGNRTEMCHLCNKYVRLREIQNHEVNCNRIQDNGAGSSRDERPAERDGSAPRRHQNEFPKGRLLITIAVTGLAVILGVGSIFYPRKAGTSNVH
;
A
#
# COMPACT_ATOMS: atom_id res chain seq x y z
N VAL A 1 18.84 -27.48 -7.79
CA VAL A 1 18.53 -26.30 -8.64
C VAL A 1 18.26 -25.11 -7.74
N THR A 2 18.59 -23.91 -8.16
CA THR A 2 18.38 -22.68 -7.37
C THR A 2 17.09 -22.00 -7.78
N CYS A 3 16.36 -21.45 -6.81
CA CYS A 3 15.19 -20.61 -7.08
C CYS A 3 15.65 -19.22 -7.52
N SER A 4 15.08 -18.72 -8.62
CA SER A 4 15.39 -17.38 -9.15
C SER A 4 14.83 -16.22 -8.32
N LEU A 5 13.84 -16.50 -7.45
CA LEU A 5 13.17 -15.47 -6.64
C LEU A 5 13.85 -15.27 -5.27
N CYS A 6 14.15 -16.36 -4.56
CA CYS A 6 14.73 -16.31 -3.21
C CYS A 6 16.19 -16.79 -3.13
N SER A 7 16.78 -17.25 -4.25
CA SER A 7 18.15 -17.82 -4.31
C SER A 7 18.40 -19.08 -3.47
N GLU A 8 17.35 -19.67 -2.90
CA GLU A 8 17.44 -20.91 -2.13
C GLU A 8 17.67 -22.13 -3.04
N THR A 9 18.43 -23.12 -2.55
CA THR A 9 18.74 -24.34 -3.31
C THR A 9 17.80 -25.47 -2.91
N MET A 10 17.22 -26.13 -3.91
CA MET A 10 16.24 -27.21 -3.72
C MET A 10 16.34 -28.29 -4.80
N VAL A 11 15.61 -29.40 -4.63
CA VAL A 11 15.52 -30.47 -5.63
C VAL A 11 14.74 -29.99 -6.85
N ARG A 12 15.06 -30.52 -8.03
CA ARG A 12 14.42 -30.10 -9.29
C ARG A 12 12.90 -30.29 -9.27
N ASP A 13 12.45 -31.43 -8.74
CA ASP A 13 11.03 -31.82 -8.76
C ASP A 13 10.15 -30.97 -7.84
N ILE A 14 10.75 -30.25 -6.87
CA ILE A 14 10.02 -29.37 -5.95
C ILE A 14 10.13 -27.90 -6.33
N LEU A 15 10.90 -27.54 -7.36
CA LEU A 15 11.14 -26.15 -7.72
C LEU A 15 9.85 -25.43 -8.15
N ASP A 16 8.98 -26.12 -8.90
CA ASP A 16 7.74 -25.53 -9.40
C ASP A 16 6.74 -25.31 -8.26
N ILE A 17 6.59 -26.29 -7.37
CA ILE A 17 5.77 -26.18 -6.15
C ILE A 17 6.31 -25.08 -5.24
N HIS A 18 7.63 -24.98 -5.11
CA HIS A 18 8.25 -23.89 -4.34
C HIS A 18 7.87 -22.54 -4.93
N LYS A 19 8.07 -22.32 -6.24
CA LYS A 19 7.76 -21.03 -6.88
C LYS A 19 6.28 -20.66 -6.76
N GLY A 20 5.38 -21.63 -6.86
CA GLY A 20 3.92 -21.41 -6.79
C GLY A 20 3.41 -21.15 -5.38
N GLU A 21 3.89 -21.90 -4.38
CA GLU A 21 3.22 -21.97 -3.09
C GLU A 21 4.11 -21.60 -1.90
N ASN A 22 5.40 -21.97 -1.93
CA ASN A 22 6.26 -21.89 -0.75
C ASN A 22 7.26 -20.73 -0.78
N CYS A 23 7.55 -20.17 -1.96
CA CYS A 23 8.57 -19.16 -2.10
C CYS A 23 8.15 -17.89 -1.34
N PRO A 24 8.97 -17.37 -0.41
CA PRO A 24 8.65 -16.15 0.34
C PRO A 24 8.63 -14.90 -0.55
N GLN A 25 9.34 -14.96 -1.67
CA GLN A 25 9.44 -13.88 -2.67
C GLN A 25 8.41 -14.03 -3.81
N ARG A 26 7.49 -15.01 -3.75
CA ARG A 26 6.39 -15.09 -4.72
C ARG A 26 5.47 -13.88 -4.56
N ILE A 27 4.93 -13.40 -5.66
CA ILE A 27 3.96 -12.30 -5.64
C ILE A 27 2.58 -12.86 -5.30
N VAL A 28 1.96 -12.28 -4.29
CA VAL A 28 0.59 -12.54 -3.84
C VAL A 28 -0.14 -11.22 -3.72
N THR A 29 -1.46 -11.23 -3.78
CA THR A 29 -2.29 -10.03 -3.65
C THR A 29 -2.90 -9.93 -2.26
N CYS A 30 -2.92 -8.73 -1.69
CA CYS A 30 -3.64 -8.46 -0.45
C CYS A 30 -5.15 -8.70 -0.66
N GLU A 31 -5.80 -9.45 0.24
CA GLU A 31 -7.24 -9.72 0.15
C GLU A 31 -8.13 -8.49 0.40
N PHE A 32 -7.58 -7.44 1.02
CA PHE A 32 -8.34 -6.23 1.38
C PHE A 32 -8.22 -5.11 0.35
N CYS A 33 -7.08 -4.99 -0.33
CA CYS A 33 -6.83 -3.89 -1.29
C CYS A 33 -6.29 -4.34 -2.64
N GLU A 34 -6.19 -5.65 -2.87
CA GLU A 34 -5.72 -6.27 -4.13
C GLU A 34 -4.30 -5.87 -4.55
N PHE A 35 -3.56 -5.19 -3.68
CA PHE A 35 -2.19 -4.76 -3.96
C PHE A 35 -1.26 -5.98 -4.08
N PRO A 36 -0.45 -6.09 -5.16
CA PRO A 36 0.50 -7.17 -5.32
C PRO A 36 1.78 -6.92 -4.53
N LEU A 37 2.20 -7.89 -3.72
CA LEU A 37 3.39 -7.81 -2.88
C LEU A 37 4.05 -9.19 -2.66
N PRO A 38 5.32 -9.24 -2.25
CA PRO A 38 5.96 -10.49 -1.84
C PRO A 38 5.22 -11.15 -0.68
N ALA A 39 5.13 -12.48 -0.69
CA ALA A 39 4.45 -13.24 0.36
C ALA A 39 5.04 -13.02 1.77
N ILE A 40 6.33 -12.70 1.87
CA ILE A 40 7.00 -12.35 3.13
C ILE A 40 6.43 -11.08 3.77
N ASP A 41 5.99 -10.11 2.98
CA ASP A 41 5.49 -8.82 3.46
C ASP A 41 3.97 -8.82 3.65
N LEU A 42 3.27 -9.86 3.16
CA LEU A 42 1.81 -9.93 3.13
C LEU A 42 1.18 -9.80 4.52
N ALA A 43 1.72 -10.51 5.52
CA ALA A 43 1.15 -10.52 6.87
C ALA A 43 1.23 -9.14 7.53
N GLU A 44 2.41 -8.49 7.51
CA GLU A 44 2.59 -7.14 8.06
C GLU A 44 1.68 -6.13 7.34
N HIS A 45 1.60 -6.24 6.01
CA HIS A 45 0.69 -5.42 5.22
C HIS A 45 -0.77 -5.64 5.61
N GLN A 46 -1.24 -6.89 5.78
CA GLN A 46 -2.63 -7.20 6.14
C GLN A 46 -3.02 -6.71 7.54
N GLU A 47 -2.08 -6.67 8.48
CA GLU A 47 -2.33 -6.12 9.82
C GLU A 47 -2.64 -4.62 9.76
N VAL A 48 -1.93 -3.86 8.92
CA VAL A 48 -2.22 -2.43 8.73
C VAL A 48 -3.40 -2.21 7.79
N CYS A 49 -3.41 -2.90 6.65
CA CYS A 49 -4.41 -2.74 5.60
C CYS A 49 -5.80 -3.15 6.07
N GLY A 50 -5.93 -4.26 6.79
CA GLY A 50 -7.22 -4.76 7.29
C GLY A 50 -7.87 -3.83 8.32
N ASN A 51 -7.07 -3.03 9.03
CA ASN A 51 -7.53 -2.03 9.99
C ASN A 51 -7.93 -0.70 9.36
N ARG A 52 -7.62 -0.48 8.07
CA ARG A 52 -8.14 0.69 7.35
C ARG A 52 -9.66 0.61 7.31
N THR A 53 -10.31 1.77 7.45
CA THR A 53 -11.77 1.87 7.41
C THR A 53 -12.22 2.60 6.15
N GLU A 54 -13.36 2.16 5.61
CA GLU A 54 -14.06 2.83 4.52
C GLU A 54 -15.49 3.16 4.94
N MET A 55 -16.04 4.22 4.36
CA MET A 55 -17.40 4.65 4.66
C MET A 55 -18.38 3.85 3.84
N CYS A 56 -19.26 3.09 4.50
CA CYS A 56 -20.37 2.42 3.83
C CYS A 56 -21.39 3.45 3.33
N HIS A 57 -21.68 3.45 2.03
CA HIS A 57 -22.64 4.39 1.42
C HIS A 57 -24.10 4.08 1.74
N LEU A 58 -24.40 2.91 2.31
CA LEU A 58 -25.77 2.51 2.65
C LEU A 58 -26.17 2.93 4.06
N CYS A 59 -25.24 2.91 5.02
CA CYS A 59 -25.52 3.20 6.42
C CYS A 59 -24.64 4.31 7.02
N ASN A 60 -23.74 4.90 6.22
CA ASN A 60 -22.79 5.97 6.58
C ASN A 60 -21.86 5.65 7.77
N LYS A 61 -21.70 4.36 8.11
CA LYS A 61 -20.74 3.92 9.13
C LYS A 61 -19.37 3.68 8.51
N TYR A 62 -18.31 3.96 9.27
CA TYR A 62 -16.96 3.53 8.94
C TYR A 62 -16.80 2.06 9.33
N VAL A 63 -16.40 1.24 8.38
CA VAL A 63 -16.28 -0.21 8.51
C VAL A 63 -14.85 -0.58 8.17
N ARG A 64 -14.22 -1.44 8.97
CA ARG A 64 -12.87 -1.94 8.68
C ARG A 64 -12.89 -2.82 7.44
N LEU A 65 -11.85 -2.78 6.60
CA LEU A 65 -11.78 -3.61 5.40
C LEU A 65 -11.88 -5.11 5.73
N ARG A 66 -11.29 -5.56 6.85
CA ARG A 66 -11.42 -6.96 7.30
C ARG A 66 -12.86 -7.36 7.64
N GLU A 67 -13.71 -6.40 7.99
CA GLU A 67 -15.10 -6.61 8.41
C GLU A 67 -16.10 -6.37 7.27
N ILE A 68 -15.64 -5.92 6.10
CA ILE A 68 -16.54 -5.39 5.06
C ILE A 68 -17.50 -6.45 4.51
N GLN A 69 -17.02 -7.68 4.30
CA GLN A 69 -17.86 -8.78 3.82
C GLN A 69 -18.98 -9.10 4.82
N ASN A 70 -18.67 -9.11 6.13
CA ASN A 70 -19.68 -9.33 7.17
C ASN A 70 -20.65 -8.14 7.27
N HIS A 71 -20.15 -6.93 7.05
CA HIS A 71 -20.96 -5.73 7.03
C HIS A 71 -21.92 -5.71 5.85
N GLU A 72 -21.50 -6.09 4.65
CA GLU A 72 -22.34 -6.13 3.45
C GLU A 72 -23.58 -7.01 3.63
N VAL A 73 -23.40 -8.19 4.22
CA VAL A 73 -24.49 -9.14 4.50
C VAL A 73 -25.46 -8.59 5.55
N ASN A 74 -24.94 -7.89 6.56
CA ASN A 74 -25.72 -7.40 7.70
C ASN A 74 -26.03 -5.91 7.64
N CYS A 75 -25.80 -5.26 6.49
CA CYS A 75 -25.85 -3.81 6.39
C CYS A 75 -27.27 -3.31 6.58
N ASN A 76 -27.53 -2.64 7.70
CA ASN A 76 -28.83 -2.03 7.94
C ASN A 76 -28.86 -0.62 7.35
N ARG A 77 -29.50 -0.49 6.18
CA ARG A 77 -29.64 0.73 5.37
C ARG A 77 -30.21 1.96 6.11
N ILE A 78 -30.77 1.78 7.31
CA ILE A 78 -31.61 2.80 7.96
C ILE A 78 -31.02 3.32 9.29
N GLN A 79 -29.91 2.79 9.81
CA GLN A 79 -29.40 3.25 11.11
C GLN A 79 -28.55 4.52 11.05
N ASP A 80 -29.30 5.61 10.95
CA ASP A 80 -29.30 6.85 11.73
C ASP A 80 -27.99 7.40 12.30
N ASN A 81 -27.91 8.73 12.25
CA ASN A 81 -26.80 9.62 12.55
C ASN A 81 -26.41 9.67 14.04
N GLY A 82 -26.11 8.52 14.66
CA GLY A 82 -25.89 8.43 16.10
C GLY A 82 -24.71 7.57 16.49
N ALA A 83 -23.61 8.25 16.80
CA ALA A 83 -22.57 7.85 17.76
C ALA A 83 -21.79 6.55 17.52
N GLY A 84 -20.46 6.69 17.49
CA GLY A 84 -19.54 5.58 17.63
C GLY A 84 -19.87 4.76 18.88
N SER A 85 -20.30 3.52 18.68
CA SER A 85 -20.32 2.50 19.71
C SER A 85 -18.91 1.93 19.84
N SER A 86 -18.04 2.65 20.55
CA SER A 86 -16.87 2.07 21.20
C SER A 86 -16.97 2.41 22.67
N ARG A 87 -17.76 1.60 23.40
CA ARG A 87 -17.62 1.52 24.85
C ARG A 87 -16.29 0.83 25.12
N ASP A 88 -15.28 1.60 25.44
CA ASP A 88 -14.19 1.14 26.30
C ASP A 88 -14.38 1.84 27.64
N GLU A 89 -14.94 1.11 28.61
CA GLU A 89 -14.98 1.51 30.01
C GLU A 89 -13.55 1.50 30.56
N ARG A 90 -13.05 2.66 31.00
CA ARG A 90 -11.97 2.72 31.99
C ARG A 90 -12.47 3.46 33.24
N PRO A 91 -12.31 2.91 34.45
CA PRO A 91 -12.73 3.57 35.67
C PRO A 91 -11.82 4.77 36.00
N ALA A 92 -12.43 5.86 36.46
CA ALA A 92 -11.78 6.88 37.29
C ALA A 92 -11.43 6.24 38.66
N GLU A 93 -10.42 6.60 39.46
CA GLU A 93 -9.80 7.87 39.86
C GLU A 93 -8.36 7.54 40.37
N ARG A 94 -7.35 8.42 40.45
CA ARG A 94 -7.22 9.49 41.46
C ARG A 94 -5.89 10.25 41.27
N ASP A 95 -6.04 11.57 41.24
CA ASP A 95 -5.20 12.69 41.73
C ASP A 95 -3.65 12.61 41.78
N GLY A 96 -3.01 13.64 41.20
CA GLY A 96 -1.56 13.87 41.25
C GLY A 96 -1.11 14.97 40.28
N SER A 97 -1.18 16.22 40.72
CA SER A 97 -0.84 17.43 39.95
C SER A 97 0.67 17.58 39.64
N ALA A 98 1.05 17.85 38.38
CA ALA A 98 2.03 18.89 37.95
C ALA A 98 2.20 18.94 36.39
N PRO A 99 2.51 20.10 35.77
CA PRO A 99 2.31 20.34 34.33
C PRO A 99 3.59 20.37 33.47
N ARG A 100 3.44 20.03 32.17
CA ARG A 100 4.18 20.46 30.94
C ARG A 100 3.93 19.38 29.86
N ARG A 101 3.77 19.62 28.56
CA ARG A 101 4.23 20.69 27.66
C ARG A 101 3.40 20.58 26.36
N HIS A 102 2.93 21.73 25.88
CA HIS A 102 2.51 22.10 24.52
C HIS A 102 2.92 21.16 23.37
N GLN A 103 1.96 20.69 22.54
CA GLN A 103 2.05 20.72 21.06
C GLN A 103 0.67 20.88 20.41
N ASN A 104 0.57 21.96 19.63
CA ASN A 104 -0.52 22.50 18.82
C ASN A 104 -1.59 21.54 18.29
N GLU A 105 -2.83 21.94 18.56
CA GLU A 105 -4.00 21.68 17.75
C GLU A 105 -3.82 22.25 16.33
N PHE A 106 -4.01 21.43 15.30
CA PHE A 106 -4.35 21.90 13.97
C PHE A 106 -5.78 21.44 13.65
N PRO A 107 -6.78 22.34 13.65
CA PRO A 107 -8.09 22.00 13.11
C PRO A 107 -8.00 21.87 11.59
N LYS A 108 -8.45 20.72 11.07
CA LYS A 108 -8.65 20.50 9.63
C LYS A 108 -9.73 21.47 9.12
N GLY A 109 -9.30 22.56 8.50
CA GLY A 109 -10.15 23.46 7.74
C GLY A 109 -9.50 23.82 6.40
N ARG A 110 -10.05 23.29 5.31
CA ARG A 110 -9.83 23.66 3.90
C ARG A 110 -8.40 23.49 3.37
N LEU A 111 -8.17 22.32 2.78
CA LEU A 111 -7.04 22.03 1.91
C LEU A 111 -7.17 22.84 0.60
N LEU A 112 -6.46 23.97 0.49
CA LEU A 112 -6.15 24.58 -0.80
C LEU A 112 -4.81 24.01 -1.27
N ILE A 113 -4.86 23.04 -2.18
CA ILE A 113 -3.66 22.50 -2.82
C ILE A 113 -3.17 23.55 -3.82
N THR A 114 -2.22 24.40 -3.41
CA THR A 114 -1.46 25.22 -4.35
C THR A 114 -0.49 24.29 -5.09
N ILE A 115 -0.88 23.84 -6.28
CA ILE A 115 -0.02 23.02 -7.14
C ILE A 115 1.09 23.93 -7.69
N ALA A 116 2.27 23.87 -7.11
CA ALA A 116 3.48 24.38 -7.75
C ALA A 116 3.82 23.42 -8.89
N VAL A 117 3.41 23.76 -10.11
CA VAL A 117 3.78 23.02 -11.32
C VAL A 117 5.26 23.29 -11.58
N THR A 118 6.14 22.45 -11.05
CA THR A 118 7.52 22.37 -11.51
C THR A 118 7.50 21.76 -12.90
N GLY A 119 7.66 22.62 -13.91
CA GLY A 119 7.69 22.24 -15.32
C GLY A 119 8.90 21.35 -15.61
N LEU A 120 8.68 20.04 -15.62
CA LEU A 120 9.57 19.09 -16.31
C LEU A 120 9.16 19.07 -17.78
N ALA A 121 9.92 19.80 -18.60
CA ALA A 121 9.86 19.70 -20.04
C ALA A 121 10.28 18.28 -20.45
N VAL A 122 9.33 17.45 -20.85
CA VAL A 122 9.60 16.19 -21.54
C VAL A 122 9.90 16.53 -23.00
N ILE A 123 11.18 16.70 -23.32
CA ILE A 123 11.62 16.66 -24.72
C ILE A 123 11.78 15.19 -25.11
N LEU A 124 10.74 14.67 -25.76
CA LEU A 124 10.80 13.45 -26.56
C LEU A 124 11.75 13.68 -27.74
N GLY A 125 13.02 13.32 -27.56
CA GLY A 125 14.01 13.22 -28.63
C GLY A 125 14.02 11.82 -29.23
N VAL A 126 13.11 11.57 -30.18
CA VAL A 126 13.23 10.48 -31.15
C VAL A 126 14.48 10.75 -31.99
N GLY A 127 15.46 9.83 -31.99
CA GLY A 127 16.63 9.99 -32.85
C GLY A 127 17.79 9.10 -32.49
N SER A 128 17.62 7.79 -32.67
CA SER A 128 18.75 6.90 -32.92
C SER A 128 19.52 7.40 -34.14
N ILE A 129 20.58 8.17 -33.95
CA ILE A 129 21.62 8.36 -34.96
C ILE A 129 22.91 7.77 -34.39
N PHE A 130 23.13 6.54 -34.83
CA PHE A 130 24.39 5.83 -34.85
C PHE A 130 25.56 6.78 -35.16
N TYR A 131 26.56 6.81 -34.27
CA TYR A 131 27.87 7.36 -34.56
C TYR A 131 28.88 6.19 -34.61
N PRO A 132 29.17 5.60 -35.78
CA PRO A 132 30.34 4.74 -35.91
C PRO A 132 31.62 5.59 -35.99
N ARG A 133 32.61 5.19 -35.20
CA ARG A 133 33.97 5.74 -35.22
C ARG A 133 34.69 5.35 -36.51
N LYS A 134 35.14 6.37 -37.24
CA LYS A 134 36.43 6.53 -37.93
C LYS A 134 37.10 5.29 -38.58
N ALA A 135 37.07 5.24 -39.91
CA ALA A 135 38.22 4.84 -40.75
C ALA A 135 37.98 5.33 -42.19
N GLY A 136 38.68 6.39 -42.59
CA GLY A 136 38.79 6.81 -43.99
C GLY A 136 40.26 6.81 -44.38
N THR A 137 40.60 6.06 -45.42
CA THR A 137 41.32 6.48 -46.64
C THR A 137 41.73 5.20 -47.40
N SER A 138 40.98 4.87 -48.45
CA SER A 138 41.44 3.98 -49.52
C SER A 138 42.23 4.81 -50.53
N ASN A 139 43.49 4.42 -50.76
CA ASN A 139 44.26 4.81 -51.94
C ASN A 139 43.98 3.78 -53.04
N VAL A 140 43.32 4.19 -54.12
CA VAL A 140 43.39 3.53 -55.43
C VAL A 140 43.27 4.61 -56.52
N HIS A 141 44.41 5.06 -57.04
CA HIS A 141 44.67 5.28 -58.45
C HIS A 141 46.18 5.28 -58.67
#